data_AF-A0AAU6X0E9-F1
#
_entry.id   AF-A0AAU6X0E9-F1
#
_cell.length_a   1.000
_cell.length_b   1.000
_cell.length_c   1.000
_cell.angle_alpha   90.00
_cell.angle_beta   90.00
_cell.angle_gamma   90.00
#
_symmetry.space_group_name_H-M   'P 1'
#
loop_
_entity.id
_entity.type
_entity.pdbx_description
1 polymer ?
#
loop_
_entity_poly.entity_id
_entity_poly.type
_entity_poly.pdbx_seq_one_letter_code
_entity_poly.pdbx_strand_id
1 'polypeptide(L)'
;MRRNKLSTLIFVALSGFIFLSTACAQKPPLINLTGLAYVNEEKLAEQFTVLLNNEQNLVPLQDLDKSTIASVRFNHANDAIFDSLLNKYTKVKSFNALSYLTIGKLTDDLKLYNTVLLQITDVDLSNAQLLNFITMNDKLKKLVVVYWGSGAALSKLDPVTTPVIWCSRVTPVAAAYAAQAVFGGVAVTHKLEKSVSAKYTAGSGFLTAKTRLQYTVPEAAGMKAENLLAIDNIAREAIGDQATPGFVVLAAKDGKVIFNKAYGSHTYDKTQPDKITDIFDIASVTKISATTMEVMKLVEQGKLSLDSTVGSYLALAKPTNKNNIRVRELMLHQAGLISYIPFYERIKAADHSSDSSAAYPTKVADGYYMRKDYFKDVMWPQMLNSALRTRGQYVYSDLSMYFMKEIVETVTATPLNIYVQDNFYNPLGMQTAGFLPRNRFSRDQIIPTENDTYFRRTLLTGYVHDQGAAMVGGVSGHAGLFASANDLAILYQMVLNGGTYGGIQYFKPETVKQFTTRQSNVSRRGLGFDMWDPEVSKHYPSAMASPQTYGHTGYTGTCIWVDPKTNLVYIFLSNRVYPKDSQLLVSRRIRPRIQDVFYEAIAKGLQ
;
A
#
# COMPACT_ATOMS: atom_id res chain seq x y z
N MET A 1 -73.37 19.02 -31.74
CA MET A 1 -73.90 17.68 -32.13
C MET A 1 -72.74 16.79 -32.55
N ARG A 2 -72.58 15.62 -31.90
CA ARG A 2 -71.73 14.45 -32.28
C ARG A 2 -70.21 14.69 -32.32
N ARG A 3 -69.31 13.76 -31.98
CA ARG A 3 -69.17 12.52 -31.18
C ARG A 3 -67.71 12.09 -31.48
N ASN A 4 -66.95 11.58 -30.49
CA ASN A 4 -65.95 10.48 -30.52
C ASN A 4 -65.14 10.22 -31.82
N LYS A 5 -63.85 9.86 -31.84
CA LYS A 5 -62.88 9.24 -30.92
C LYS A 5 -61.62 8.98 -31.80
N LEU A 6 -60.41 8.97 -31.23
CA LEU A 6 -59.37 7.91 -31.27
C LEU A 6 -57.92 8.46 -31.19
N SER A 7 -57.25 8.09 -30.09
CA SER A 7 -55.88 7.58 -30.00
C SER A 7 -54.73 8.28 -30.76
N THR A 8 -53.85 8.93 -30.00
CA THR A 8 -52.39 8.79 -30.19
C THR A 8 -51.70 8.89 -28.83
N LEU A 9 -51.30 7.74 -28.29
CA LEU A 9 -50.32 7.67 -27.19
C LEU A 9 -48.96 8.07 -27.77
N ILE A 10 -48.38 9.15 -27.27
CA ILE A 10 -46.95 9.44 -27.47
C ILE A 10 -46.20 8.77 -26.31
N PHE A 11 -45.58 7.64 -26.61
CA PHE A 11 -44.53 7.05 -25.76
C PHE A 11 -43.27 7.91 -25.91
N VAL A 12 -43.02 8.80 -24.95
CA VAL A 12 -41.67 9.34 -24.75
C VAL A 12 -40.91 8.30 -23.93
N ALA A 13 -40.16 7.43 -24.63
CA ALA A 13 -39.19 6.56 -24.00
C ALA A 13 -38.05 7.43 -23.45
N LEU A 14 -38.11 7.77 -22.16
CA LEU A 14 -36.92 8.12 -21.39
C LEU A 14 -36.04 6.87 -21.35
N SER A 15 -35.06 6.79 -22.24
CA SER A 15 -33.92 5.89 -22.11
C SER A 15 -33.08 6.34 -20.93
N GLY A 16 -33.47 5.88 -19.73
CA GLY A 16 -32.64 5.93 -18.55
C GLY A 16 -31.35 5.18 -18.82
N PHE A 17 -30.24 5.91 -18.95
CA PHE A 17 -28.91 5.37 -18.81
C PHE A 17 -28.77 4.80 -17.39
N ILE A 18 -29.01 3.50 -17.25
CA ILE A 18 -28.60 2.75 -16.07
C ILE A 18 -27.07 2.73 -16.12
N PHE A 19 -26.44 3.64 -15.38
CA PHE A 19 -25.02 3.54 -15.03
C PHE A 19 -24.85 2.25 -14.21
N LEU A 20 -24.57 1.15 -14.91
CA LEU A 20 -24.04 -0.07 -14.31
C LEU A 20 -22.80 0.32 -13.51
N SER A 21 -22.78 -0.06 -12.23
CA SER A 21 -21.67 0.17 -11.31
C SER A 21 -20.36 -0.34 -11.91
N THR A 22 -19.55 0.58 -12.45
CA THR A 22 -18.26 0.30 -13.07
C THR A 22 -17.24 0.02 -11.97
N ALA A 23 -17.16 -1.22 -11.52
CA ALA A 23 -16.05 -1.64 -10.67
C ALA A 23 -14.75 -1.61 -11.51
N CYS A 24 -13.76 -0.82 -11.10
CA CYS A 24 -12.44 -0.81 -11.71
C CYS A 24 -11.63 -1.97 -11.11
N ALA A 25 -11.80 -3.16 -11.67
CA ALA A 25 -11.01 -4.33 -11.32
C ALA A 25 -9.62 -4.25 -11.93
N GLN A 26 -8.62 -4.79 -11.23
CA GLN A 26 -7.49 -5.43 -11.88
C GLN A 26 -8.00 -6.71 -12.58
N LYS A 27 -8.79 -6.56 -13.65
CA LYS A 27 -8.44 -7.34 -14.84
C LYS A 27 -7.10 -6.74 -15.26
N PRO A 28 -6.01 -7.50 -15.47
CA PRO A 28 -4.82 -6.91 -16.09
C PRO A 28 -5.32 -6.12 -17.30
N PRO A 29 -5.34 -4.76 -17.29
CA PRO A 29 -6.28 -3.99 -18.14
C PRO A 29 -5.97 -4.06 -19.64
N LEU A 30 -5.02 -4.91 -20.00
CA LEU A 30 -4.35 -5.03 -21.28
C LEU A 30 -4.12 -6.51 -21.64
N ILE A 31 -4.68 -7.47 -20.87
CA ILE A 31 -4.49 -8.91 -21.08
C ILE A 31 -5.86 -9.59 -21.08
N ASN A 32 -6.36 -9.98 -22.25
CA ASN A 32 -7.61 -10.76 -22.41
C ASN A 32 -7.46 -12.24 -21.99
N LEU A 33 -6.28 -12.65 -21.53
CA LEU A 33 -6.06 -13.96 -20.90
C LEU A 33 -6.37 -13.90 -19.40
N THR A 34 -7.16 -14.87 -18.93
CA THR A 34 -7.45 -15.09 -17.51
C THR A 34 -7.31 -16.58 -17.18
N GLY A 35 -7.37 -16.93 -15.90
CA GLY A 35 -7.44 -18.33 -15.51
C GLY A 35 -6.15 -19.10 -15.75
N LEU A 36 -6.28 -20.42 -15.96
CA LEU A 36 -5.17 -21.32 -16.26
C LEU A 36 -4.43 -20.96 -17.55
N ALA A 37 -5.10 -20.35 -18.53
CA ALA A 37 -4.44 -19.88 -19.75
C ALA A 37 -3.39 -18.82 -19.44
N TYR A 38 -3.70 -17.87 -18.55
CA TYR A 38 -2.74 -16.86 -18.09
C TYR A 38 -1.56 -17.51 -17.36
N VAL A 39 -1.82 -18.47 -16.47
CA VAL A 39 -0.78 -19.19 -15.72
C VAL A 39 0.15 -19.97 -16.66
N ASN A 40 -0.40 -20.62 -17.68
CA ASN A 40 0.40 -21.32 -18.69
C ASN A 40 1.25 -20.34 -19.50
N GLU A 41 0.70 -19.19 -19.85
CA GLU A 41 1.44 -18.13 -20.54
C GLU A 41 2.55 -17.52 -19.66
N GLU A 42 2.33 -17.37 -18.34
CA GLU A 42 3.39 -16.96 -17.40
C GLU A 42 4.54 -17.97 -17.36
N LYS A 43 4.24 -19.28 -17.35
CA LYS A 43 5.27 -20.33 -17.41
C LYS A 43 6.07 -20.28 -18.71
N LEU A 44 5.41 -20.00 -19.84
CA LEU A 44 6.09 -19.81 -21.11
C LEU A 44 6.95 -18.54 -21.08
N ALA A 45 6.44 -17.43 -20.54
CA ALA A 45 7.23 -16.22 -20.36
C ALA A 45 8.49 -16.48 -19.51
N GLU A 46 8.38 -17.24 -18.42
CA GLU A 46 9.52 -17.68 -17.61
C GLU A 46 10.52 -18.51 -18.41
N GLN A 47 10.05 -19.52 -19.14
CA GLN A 47 10.90 -20.40 -19.95
C GLN A 47 11.70 -19.64 -21.02
N PHE A 48 11.07 -18.64 -21.63
CA PHE A 48 11.66 -17.86 -22.72
C PHE A 48 12.37 -16.59 -22.27
N THR A 49 12.50 -16.34 -20.96
CA THR A 49 13.22 -15.19 -20.41
C THR A 49 14.57 -15.61 -19.83
N VAL A 50 15.63 -14.94 -20.26
CA VAL A 50 17.00 -15.13 -19.77
C VAL A 50 17.57 -13.80 -19.31
N LEU A 51 18.29 -13.81 -18.19
CA LEU A 51 19.03 -12.66 -17.68
C LEU A 51 20.52 -12.84 -17.98
N LEU A 52 21.12 -11.87 -18.67
CA LEU A 52 22.53 -11.84 -19.05
C LEU A 52 23.21 -10.63 -18.40
N ASN A 53 24.55 -10.65 -18.32
CA ASN A 53 25.38 -9.54 -17.84
C ASN A 53 24.96 -9.00 -16.46
N ASN A 54 24.70 -9.88 -15.49
CA ASN A 54 24.26 -9.48 -14.15
C ASN A 54 25.29 -9.85 -13.09
N GLU A 55 26.59 -9.75 -13.42
CA GLU A 55 27.72 -10.06 -12.55
C GLU A 55 27.67 -9.24 -11.25
N GLN A 56 27.19 -8.00 -11.31
CA GLN A 56 27.06 -7.11 -10.14
C GLN A 56 25.73 -7.29 -9.38
N ASN A 57 24.89 -8.27 -9.76
CA ASN A 57 23.58 -8.53 -9.15
C ASN A 57 22.66 -7.29 -9.13
N LEU A 58 22.68 -6.47 -10.18
CA LEU A 58 21.84 -5.28 -10.29
C LEU A 58 20.35 -5.65 -10.46
N VAL A 59 20.03 -6.74 -11.17
CA VAL A 59 18.68 -7.31 -11.24
C VAL A 59 18.58 -8.49 -10.27
N PRO A 60 17.57 -8.55 -9.37
CA PRO A 60 16.53 -7.56 -9.13
C PRO A 60 17.05 -6.22 -8.55
N LEU A 61 16.45 -5.10 -8.98
CA LEU A 61 16.79 -3.77 -8.46
C LEU A 61 16.53 -3.68 -6.96
N GLN A 62 17.52 -3.17 -6.23
CA GLN A 62 17.49 -2.88 -4.79
C GLN A 62 17.68 -1.37 -4.56
N ASP A 63 17.73 -0.93 -3.29
CA ASP A 63 17.92 0.48 -2.91
C ASP A 63 16.97 1.44 -3.66
N LEU A 64 15.67 1.13 -3.62
CA LEU A 64 14.66 1.87 -4.38
C LEU A 64 14.53 3.35 -3.94
N ASP A 65 14.83 3.63 -2.68
CA ASP A 65 14.91 4.96 -2.08
C ASP A 65 16.05 5.81 -2.64
N LYS A 66 17.12 5.18 -3.13
CA LYS A 66 18.28 5.86 -3.74
C LYS A 66 18.18 5.95 -5.27
N SER A 67 17.08 5.47 -5.85
CA SER A 67 16.94 5.30 -7.30
C SER A 67 15.95 6.30 -7.89
N THR A 68 16.39 7.09 -8.87
CA THR A 68 15.50 7.85 -9.75
C THR A 68 15.41 7.11 -11.08
N ILE A 69 14.27 6.44 -11.31
CA ILE A 69 14.14 5.45 -12.38
C ILE A 69 13.34 6.01 -13.55
N ALA A 70 13.90 5.90 -14.75
CA ALA A 70 13.22 6.13 -16.02
C ALA A 70 13.02 4.82 -16.77
N SER A 71 11.85 4.63 -17.37
CA SER A 71 11.60 3.61 -18.39
C SER A 71 11.55 4.28 -19.76
N VAL A 72 12.39 3.84 -20.69
CA VAL A 72 12.49 4.38 -22.05
C VAL A 72 11.97 3.33 -23.03
N ARG A 73 10.96 3.70 -23.81
CA ARG A 73 10.30 2.81 -24.78
C ARG A 73 10.32 3.41 -26.19
N PHE A 74 10.39 2.54 -27.20
CA PHE A 74 10.38 2.90 -28.62
C PHE A 74 9.04 2.52 -29.31
N ASN A 75 7.92 2.53 -28.56
CA ASN A 75 6.57 2.14 -29.00
C ASN A 75 6.50 0.72 -29.62
N HIS A 76 6.94 -0.29 -28.88
CA HIS A 76 6.73 -1.69 -29.26
C HIS A 76 5.44 -2.25 -28.65
N ALA A 77 5.02 -3.42 -29.14
CA ALA A 77 3.87 -4.13 -28.57
C ALA A 77 4.05 -4.34 -27.06
N ASN A 78 3.01 -4.03 -26.28
CA ASN A 78 2.91 -4.25 -24.82
C ASN A 78 3.78 -3.35 -23.92
N ASP A 79 4.41 -2.30 -24.43
CA ASP A 79 5.23 -1.38 -23.63
C ASP A 79 4.47 -0.72 -22.47
N ALA A 80 3.20 -0.37 -22.68
CA ALA A 80 2.31 0.20 -21.67
C ALA A 80 2.02 -0.78 -20.53
N ILE A 81 2.05 -2.09 -20.80
CA ILE A 81 1.86 -3.14 -19.77
C ILE A 81 3.09 -3.19 -18.89
N PHE A 82 4.27 -3.24 -19.52
CA PHE A 82 5.54 -3.22 -18.82
C PHE A 82 5.61 -2.00 -17.90
N ASP A 83 5.43 -0.79 -18.45
CA ASP A 83 5.51 0.48 -17.71
C ASP A 83 4.49 0.62 -16.57
N SER A 84 3.24 0.18 -16.80
CA SER A 84 2.19 0.19 -15.79
C SER A 84 2.57 -0.71 -14.60
N LEU A 85 3.20 -1.85 -14.86
CA LEU A 85 3.55 -2.82 -13.84
C LEU A 85 4.80 -2.42 -13.04
N LEU A 86 5.76 -1.71 -13.64
CA LEU A 86 6.90 -1.13 -12.89
C LEU A 86 6.42 -0.25 -11.73
N ASN A 87 5.36 0.53 -11.97
CA ASN A 87 4.77 1.43 -10.98
C ASN A 87 4.02 0.70 -9.84
N LYS A 88 4.01 -0.63 -9.82
CA LYS A 88 3.59 -1.40 -8.63
C LYS A 88 4.70 -1.57 -7.60
N TYR A 89 5.96 -1.44 -8.01
CA TYR A 89 7.14 -1.66 -7.16
C TYR A 89 7.77 -0.38 -6.65
N THR A 90 7.83 0.67 -7.47
CA THR A 90 8.27 2.01 -7.10
C THR A 90 7.89 3.00 -8.20
N LYS A 91 8.08 4.30 -7.97
CA LYS A 91 7.81 5.33 -8.96
C LYS A 91 8.79 5.20 -10.13
N VAL A 92 8.25 4.94 -11.32
CA VAL A 92 9.04 4.91 -12.57
C VAL A 92 8.44 5.88 -13.58
N LYS A 93 9.26 6.81 -14.08
CA LYS A 93 8.82 7.75 -15.11
C LYS A 93 9.01 7.13 -16.50
N SER A 94 7.93 7.02 -17.26
CA SER A 94 7.99 6.59 -18.66
C SER A 94 8.37 7.71 -19.62
N PHE A 95 9.20 7.37 -20.61
CA PHE A 95 9.67 8.21 -21.70
C PHE A 95 9.41 7.48 -23.02
N ASN A 96 8.64 8.11 -23.92
CA ASN A 96 8.49 7.63 -25.28
C ASN A 96 9.59 8.21 -26.16
N ALA A 97 10.59 7.40 -26.50
CA ALA A 97 11.73 7.83 -27.30
C ALA A 97 11.33 8.33 -28.69
N LEU A 98 10.23 7.82 -29.28
CA LEU A 98 9.73 8.29 -30.59
C LEU A 98 9.10 9.68 -30.53
N SER A 99 8.81 10.21 -29.34
CA SER A 99 8.33 11.59 -29.17
C SER A 99 9.45 12.63 -29.23
N TYR A 100 10.72 12.20 -29.29
CA TYR A 100 11.88 13.07 -29.33
C TYR A 100 12.38 13.26 -30.77
N LEU A 101 12.70 14.50 -31.13
CA LEU A 101 13.31 14.81 -32.43
C LEU A 101 14.71 14.20 -32.58
N THR A 102 15.46 14.07 -31.48
CA THR A 102 16.80 13.47 -31.46
C THR A 102 17.04 12.72 -30.15
N ILE A 103 17.89 11.69 -30.19
CA ILE A 103 18.35 10.95 -29.00
C ILE A 103 19.09 11.88 -28.00
N GLY A 104 19.72 12.94 -28.49
CA GLY A 104 20.37 13.94 -27.63
C GLY A 104 19.39 14.65 -26.69
N LYS A 105 18.18 14.98 -27.16
CA LYS A 105 17.14 15.59 -26.31
C LYS A 105 16.64 14.61 -25.24
N LEU A 106 16.42 13.35 -25.63
CA LEU A 106 16.09 12.28 -24.68
C LEU A 106 17.19 12.14 -23.62
N THR A 107 18.46 12.22 -24.01
CA THR A 107 19.60 12.14 -23.08
C THR A 107 19.60 13.29 -22.08
N ASP A 108 19.28 14.52 -22.50
CA ASP A 108 19.19 15.66 -21.58
C ASP A 108 18.03 15.50 -20.59
N ASP A 109 16.87 15.01 -21.03
CA ASP A 109 15.72 14.75 -20.14
C ASP A 109 15.99 13.59 -19.16
N LEU A 110 16.87 12.66 -19.52
CA LEU A 110 17.31 11.56 -18.66
C LEU A 110 18.42 11.95 -17.66
N LYS A 111 18.93 13.19 -17.68
CA LYS A 111 20.11 13.57 -16.87
C LYS A 111 19.93 13.37 -15.36
N LEU A 112 18.73 13.60 -14.84
CA LEU A 112 18.40 13.46 -13.41
C LEU A 112 17.98 12.05 -13.00
N TYR A 113 17.97 11.10 -13.93
CA TYR A 113 17.67 9.69 -13.68
C TYR A 113 18.96 8.92 -13.53
N ASN A 114 19.21 8.34 -12.36
CA ASN A 114 20.41 7.54 -12.12
C ASN A 114 20.24 6.08 -12.57
N THR A 115 19.00 5.64 -12.83
CA THR A 115 18.65 4.30 -13.28
C THR A 115 17.75 4.39 -14.51
N VAL A 116 18.10 3.65 -15.57
CA VAL A 116 17.36 3.64 -16.83
C VAL A 116 17.01 2.21 -17.19
N LEU A 117 15.73 1.96 -17.44
CA LEU A 117 15.20 0.73 -18.00
C LEU A 117 14.95 0.98 -19.48
N LEU A 118 15.66 0.30 -20.35
CA LEU A 118 15.60 0.53 -21.79
C LEU A 118 14.91 -0.65 -22.47
N GLN A 119 13.72 -0.42 -23.03
CA GLN A 119 12.99 -1.45 -23.76
C GLN A 119 13.32 -1.38 -25.25
N ILE A 120 13.80 -2.49 -25.83
CA ILE A 120 14.27 -2.56 -27.22
C ILE A 120 13.87 -3.86 -27.91
N THR A 121 13.95 -3.86 -29.24
CA THR A 121 13.67 -4.99 -30.13
C THR A 121 14.85 -5.31 -31.06
N ASP A 122 14.72 -6.36 -31.87
CA ASP A 122 15.67 -6.71 -32.93
C ASP A 122 15.93 -5.52 -33.89
N VAL A 123 14.88 -4.77 -34.22
CA VAL A 123 14.95 -3.62 -35.14
C VAL A 123 15.73 -2.47 -34.51
N ASP A 124 15.51 -2.20 -33.22
CA ASP A 124 16.16 -1.12 -32.50
C ASP A 124 17.68 -1.30 -32.43
N LEU A 125 18.14 -2.55 -32.28
CA LEU A 125 19.57 -2.90 -32.25
C LEU A 125 20.29 -2.75 -33.60
N SER A 126 19.56 -2.51 -34.69
CA SER A 126 20.17 -2.14 -35.98
C SER A 126 20.55 -0.66 -36.06
N ASN A 127 20.05 0.19 -35.15
CA ASN A 127 20.30 1.62 -35.14
C ASN A 127 21.60 1.96 -34.40
N ALA A 128 22.61 2.40 -35.14
CA ALA A 128 23.92 2.78 -34.59
C ALA A 128 23.84 3.91 -33.54
N GLN A 129 22.92 4.86 -33.69
CA GLN A 129 22.75 5.92 -32.69
C GLN A 129 22.21 5.37 -31.36
N LEU A 130 21.32 4.36 -31.43
CA LEU A 130 20.81 3.71 -30.24
C LEU A 130 21.87 2.84 -29.56
N LEU A 131 22.67 2.10 -30.33
CA LEU A 131 23.80 1.35 -29.76
C LEU A 131 24.78 2.29 -29.02
N ASN A 132 25.10 3.44 -29.61
CA ASN A 132 25.91 4.46 -28.95
C ASN A 132 25.25 5.00 -27.67
N PHE A 133 23.93 5.22 -27.69
CA PHE A 133 23.17 5.62 -26.51
C PHE A 133 23.23 4.56 -25.39
N ILE A 134 23.11 3.27 -25.74
CA ILE A 134 23.22 2.15 -24.78
C ILE A 134 24.61 2.14 -24.16
N THR A 135 25.67 2.10 -24.98
CA THR A 135 27.06 2.04 -24.49
C THR A 135 27.46 3.27 -23.67
N MET A 136 26.88 4.45 -23.97
CA MET A 136 27.10 5.65 -23.17
C MET A 136 26.42 5.55 -21.80
N ASN A 137 25.15 5.14 -21.76
CA ASN A 137 24.41 5.03 -20.50
C ASN A 137 24.92 3.88 -19.62
N ASP A 138 25.41 2.78 -20.21
CA ASP A 138 26.07 1.67 -19.51
C ASP A 138 27.23 2.15 -18.62
N LYS A 139 27.94 3.20 -19.04
CA LYS A 139 29.06 3.79 -18.29
C LYS A 139 28.66 4.85 -17.27
N LEU A 140 27.50 5.47 -17.44
CA LEU A 140 27.09 6.66 -16.69
C LEU A 140 25.98 6.40 -15.66
N LYS A 141 25.19 5.35 -15.86
CA LYS A 141 23.96 5.09 -15.12
C LYS A 141 23.83 3.61 -14.79
N LYS A 142 22.96 3.28 -13.83
CA LYS A 142 22.46 1.92 -13.67
C LYS A 142 21.50 1.62 -14.83
N LEU A 143 22.02 1.02 -15.88
CA LEU A 143 21.22 0.61 -17.03
C LEU A 143 20.65 -0.80 -16.79
N VAL A 144 19.46 -1.08 -17.29
CA VAL A 144 18.95 -2.44 -17.53
C VAL A 144 18.32 -2.43 -18.90
N VAL A 145 18.77 -3.32 -19.78
CA VAL A 145 18.20 -3.50 -21.11
C VAL A 145 17.16 -4.59 -21.06
N VAL A 146 15.94 -4.30 -21.51
CA VAL A 146 14.87 -5.28 -21.68
C VAL A 146 14.67 -5.48 -23.17
N TYR A 147 15.10 -6.64 -23.66
CA TYR A 147 15.18 -6.94 -25.08
C TYR A 147 14.12 -7.97 -25.49
N TRP A 148 13.29 -7.58 -26.44
CA TRP A 148 12.19 -8.37 -26.98
C TRP A 148 12.51 -8.92 -28.38
N GLY A 149 12.15 -10.18 -28.61
CA GLY A 149 12.18 -10.78 -29.95
C GLY A 149 13.19 -11.91 -30.09
N SER A 150 13.49 -12.27 -31.34
CA SER A 150 14.14 -13.54 -31.70
C SER A 150 15.50 -13.80 -31.04
N GLY A 151 16.19 -12.74 -30.58
CA GLY A 151 17.56 -12.82 -30.08
C GLY A 151 18.61 -12.76 -31.20
N ALA A 152 18.20 -12.61 -32.45
CA ALA A 152 19.12 -12.58 -33.60
C ALA A 152 20.14 -11.43 -33.53
N ALA A 153 19.76 -10.32 -32.88
CA ALA A 153 20.62 -9.16 -32.68
C ALA A 153 21.34 -9.14 -31.31
N LEU A 154 21.22 -10.19 -30.48
CA LEU A 154 21.78 -10.21 -29.12
C LEU A 154 23.29 -9.95 -29.10
N SER A 155 24.04 -10.44 -30.10
CA SER A 155 25.49 -10.20 -30.24
C SER A 155 25.86 -8.72 -30.40
N LYS A 156 24.94 -7.84 -30.81
CA LYS A 156 25.16 -6.39 -30.83
C LYS A 156 25.33 -5.80 -29.43
N LEU A 157 24.87 -6.51 -28.40
CA LEU A 157 25.05 -6.17 -26.99
C LEU A 157 26.30 -6.81 -26.37
N ASP A 158 27.18 -7.45 -27.14
CA ASP A 158 28.47 -7.94 -26.63
C ASP A 158 29.30 -6.83 -25.93
N PRO A 159 29.36 -5.58 -26.43
CA PRO A 159 30.19 -4.53 -25.83
C PRO A 159 29.72 -3.97 -24.48
N VAL A 160 28.49 -4.26 -24.04
CA VAL A 160 27.91 -3.62 -22.84
C VAL A 160 28.01 -4.53 -21.62
N THR A 161 28.13 -3.96 -20.43
CA THR A 161 28.20 -4.72 -19.16
C THR A 161 26.90 -4.70 -18.36
N THR A 162 25.97 -3.84 -18.74
CA THR A 162 24.63 -3.75 -18.16
C THR A 162 23.86 -5.07 -18.22
N PRO A 163 23.03 -5.38 -17.22
CA PRO A 163 22.08 -6.48 -17.30
C PRO A 163 21.19 -6.39 -18.53
N VAL A 164 20.98 -7.53 -19.17
CA VAL A 164 20.06 -7.70 -20.30
C VAL A 164 19.03 -8.76 -19.92
N ILE A 165 17.78 -8.35 -19.75
CA ILE A 165 16.64 -9.26 -19.66
C ILE A 165 16.17 -9.49 -21.09
N TRP A 166 16.53 -10.63 -21.68
CA TRP A 166 16.07 -11.02 -23.01
C TRP A 166 14.88 -11.96 -22.89
N CYS A 167 13.80 -11.65 -23.62
CA CYS A 167 12.65 -12.52 -23.76
C CYS A 167 12.31 -12.72 -25.24
N SER A 168 12.33 -13.97 -25.70
CA SER A 168 11.97 -14.29 -27.09
C SER A 168 10.48 -14.28 -27.36
N ARG A 169 9.67 -14.27 -26.30
CA ARG A 169 8.22 -14.25 -26.36
C ARG A 169 7.70 -12.81 -26.24
N VAL A 170 6.94 -12.36 -27.24
CA VAL A 170 6.41 -10.99 -27.29
C VAL A 170 4.90 -11.01 -27.06
N THR A 171 4.50 -11.20 -25.80
CA THR A 171 3.10 -11.23 -25.39
C THR A 171 2.84 -10.27 -24.23
N PRO A 172 1.57 -9.88 -24.01
CA PRO A 172 1.21 -9.07 -22.85
C PRO A 172 1.70 -9.62 -21.50
N VAL A 173 1.65 -10.95 -21.34
CA VAL A 173 2.09 -11.64 -20.12
C VAL A 173 3.61 -11.68 -20.03
N ALA A 174 4.33 -11.85 -21.14
CA ALA A 174 5.79 -11.75 -21.14
C ALA A 174 6.29 -10.35 -20.78
N ALA A 175 5.61 -9.29 -21.26
CA ALA A 175 5.84 -7.91 -20.85
C ALA A 175 5.65 -7.72 -19.34
N ALA A 176 4.56 -8.26 -18.79
CA ALA A 176 4.31 -8.26 -17.35
C ALA A 176 5.38 -9.06 -16.58
N TYR A 177 5.80 -10.22 -17.07
CA TYR A 177 6.82 -11.04 -16.43
C TYR A 177 8.17 -10.31 -16.35
N ALA A 178 8.66 -9.73 -17.45
CA ALA A 178 9.94 -9.01 -17.44
C ALA A 178 9.92 -7.77 -16.53
N ALA A 179 8.82 -7.01 -16.50
CA ALA A 179 8.68 -5.86 -15.60
C ALA A 179 8.79 -6.29 -14.12
N GLN A 180 8.19 -7.44 -13.77
CA GLN A 180 8.32 -8.00 -12.43
C GLN A 180 9.72 -8.54 -12.16
N ALA A 181 10.40 -9.12 -13.17
CA ALA A 181 11.76 -9.64 -13.04
C ALA A 181 12.75 -8.52 -12.69
N VAL A 182 12.59 -7.32 -13.28
CA VAL A 182 13.39 -6.12 -12.94
C VAL A 182 13.40 -5.87 -11.43
N PHE A 183 12.28 -6.07 -10.74
CA PHE A 183 12.13 -5.81 -9.30
C PHE A 183 12.04 -7.10 -8.46
N GLY A 184 12.24 -8.28 -9.03
CA GLY A 184 12.21 -9.55 -8.28
C GLY A 184 10.82 -9.97 -7.81
N GLY A 185 9.76 -9.49 -8.46
CA GLY A 185 8.40 -10.01 -8.30
C GLY A 185 8.23 -11.42 -8.86
N VAL A 186 9.07 -11.78 -9.84
CA VAL A 186 9.25 -13.13 -10.38
C VAL A 186 10.74 -13.46 -10.41
N ALA A 187 11.07 -14.76 -10.42
CA ALA A 187 12.43 -15.27 -10.53
C ALA A 187 12.75 -15.58 -11.99
N VAL A 188 13.90 -15.16 -12.49
CA VAL A 188 14.47 -15.66 -13.76
C VAL A 188 15.22 -16.95 -13.47
N THR A 189 14.78 -18.04 -14.10
CA THR A 189 15.21 -19.41 -13.79
C THR A 189 15.87 -20.13 -14.96
N HIS A 190 15.89 -19.52 -16.14
CA HIS A 190 16.38 -20.12 -17.38
C HIS A 190 17.68 -19.44 -17.88
N LYS A 191 18.43 -20.20 -18.66
CA LYS A 191 19.70 -19.81 -19.29
C LYS A 191 19.59 -19.98 -20.80
N LEU A 192 20.54 -19.41 -21.56
CA LEU A 192 20.57 -19.55 -23.01
C LEU A 192 20.65 -21.03 -23.43
N GLU A 193 19.78 -21.46 -24.34
CA GLU A 193 19.83 -22.81 -24.90
C GLU A 193 20.87 -22.95 -26.01
N LYS A 194 21.16 -21.85 -26.73
CA LYS A 194 22.06 -21.83 -27.89
C LYS A 194 23.04 -20.68 -27.77
N SER A 195 24.25 -20.88 -28.28
CA SER A 195 25.27 -19.83 -28.40
C SER A 195 24.86 -18.83 -29.48
N VAL A 196 24.98 -17.53 -29.17
CA VAL A 196 24.72 -16.42 -30.09
C VAL A 196 26.00 -15.66 -30.45
N SER A 197 26.96 -15.60 -29.53
CA SER A 197 28.27 -14.97 -29.72
C SER A 197 29.34 -15.64 -28.86
N ALA A 198 30.59 -15.16 -28.93
CA ALA A 198 31.66 -15.62 -28.04
C ALA A 198 31.40 -15.25 -26.57
N LYS A 199 30.62 -14.18 -26.32
CA LYS A 199 30.21 -13.77 -24.98
C LYS A 199 28.95 -14.51 -24.52
N TYR A 200 27.96 -14.64 -25.39
CA TYR A 200 26.68 -15.27 -25.10
C TYR A 200 26.67 -16.72 -25.59
N THR A 201 27.19 -17.63 -24.76
CA THR A 201 27.29 -19.06 -25.07
C THR A 201 26.11 -19.86 -24.52
N ALA A 202 25.83 -21.03 -25.08
CA ALA A 202 24.84 -21.96 -24.54
C ALA A 202 25.16 -22.30 -23.07
N GLY A 203 24.14 -22.29 -22.22
CA GLY A 203 24.26 -22.48 -20.78
C GLY A 203 24.65 -21.22 -19.99
N SER A 204 24.89 -20.08 -20.64
CA SER A 204 25.12 -18.80 -19.96
C SER A 204 23.81 -18.11 -19.55
N GLY A 205 23.85 -17.36 -18.44
CA GLY A 205 22.69 -16.69 -17.86
C GLY A 205 22.72 -16.70 -16.33
N PHE A 206 22.19 -15.63 -15.74
CA PHE A 206 22.08 -15.43 -14.31
C PHE A 206 20.70 -15.85 -13.82
N LEU A 207 20.66 -16.52 -12.68
CA LEU A 207 19.42 -16.91 -12.03
C LEU A 207 19.12 -15.94 -10.89
N THR A 208 17.83 -15.68 -10.65
CA THR A 208 17.37 -14.83 -9.55
C THR A 208 16.32 -15.55 -8.72
N ALA A 209 16.01 -15.00 -7.55
CA ALA A 209 14.93 -15.48 -6.70
C ALA A 209 13.80 -14.45 -6.64
N LYS A 210 12.57 -14.94 -6.42
CA LYS A 210 11.43 -14.07 -6.12
C LYS A 210 11.63 -13.48 -4.72
N THR A 211 11.70 -12.17 -4.65
CA THR A 211 11.95 -11.42 -3.41
C THR A 211 10.88 -10.38 -3.10
N ARG A 212 10.02 -10.03 -4.06
CA ARG A 212 8.89 -9.09 -3.90
C ARG A 212 7.56 -9.75 -4.27
N LEU A 213 6.47 -9.01 -4.09
CA LEU A 213 5.13 -9.45 -4.52
C LEU A 213 5.13 -9.69 -6.04
N GLN A 214 4.53 -10.81 -6.45
CA GLN A 214 4.13 -11.04 -7.84
C GLN A 214 2.71 -10.50 -8.03
N TYR A 215 2.39 -9.95 -9.19
CA TYR A 215 1.05 -9.53 -9.59
C TYR A 215 0.53 -10.48 -10.68
N THR A 216 -0.48 -11.27 -10.35
CA THR A 216 -0.95 -12.36 -11.22
C THR A 216 -2.43 -12.66 -10.95
N VAL A 217 -2.94 -13.75 -11.52
CA VAL A 217 -4.33 -14.23 -11.38
C VAL A 217 -4.48 -15.18 -10.18
N PRO A 218 -5.69 -15.36 -9.62
CA PRO A 218 -5.97 -16.32 -8.54
C PRO A 218 -5.46 -17.73 -8.79
N GLU A 219 -5.50 -18.20 -10.04
CA GLU A 219 -5.11 -19.56 -10.42
C GLU A 219 -3.62 -19.81 -10.18
N ALA A 220 -2.79 -18.77 -10.26
CA ALA A 220 -1.37 -18.86 -9.94
C ALA A 220 -1.13 -19.15 -8.43
N ALA A 221 -2.11 -18.87 -7.57
CA ALA A 221 -2.11 -19.22 -6.15
C ALA A 221 -3.03 -20.41 -5.83
N GLY A 222 -3.42 -21.19 -6.85
CA GLY A 222 -4.23 -22.40 -6.67
C GLY A 222 -5.71 -22.14 -6.39
N MET A 223 -6.26 -20.98 -6.76
CA MET A 223 -7.68 -20.65 -6.58
C MET A 223 -8.34 -20.34 -7.92
N LYS A 224 -9.60 -20.73 -8.13
CA LYS A 224 -10.38 -20.23 -9.28
C LYS A 224 -10.83 -18.79 -9.05
N ALA A 225 -10.66 -17.93 -10.04
CA ALA A 225 -11.19 -16.56 -10.02
C ALA A 225 -12.72 -16.54 -9.83
N GLU A 226 -13.42 -17.55 -10.34
CA GLU A 226 -14.87 -17.73 -10.17
C GLU A 226 -15.29 -17.84 -8.69
N ASN A 227 -14.44 -18.43 -7.84
CA ASN A 227 -14.72 -18.54 -6.41
C ASN A 227 -14.67 -17.18 -5.69
N LEU A 228 -14.13 -16.14 -6.33
CA LEU A 228 -14.05 -14.78 -5.80
C LEU A 228 -15.21 -13.88 -6.28
N LEU A 229 -16.08 -14.37 -7.17
CA LEU A 229 -17.20 -13.58 -7.71
C LEU A 229 -18.20 -13.14 -6.63
N ALA A 230 -18.28 -13.87 -5.51
CA ALA A 230 -19.12 -13.49 -4.38
C ALA A 230 -18.75 -12.11 -3.79
N ILE A 231 -17.49 -11.67 -3.94
CA ILE A 231 -17.05 -10.33 -3.50
C ILE A 231 -17.81 -9.24 -4.25
N ASP A 232 -18.07 -9.42 -5.55
CA ASP A 232 -18.81 -8.43 -6.35
C ASP A 232 -20.25 -8.27 -5.87
N ASN A 233 -20.87 -9.34 -5.36
CA ASN A 233 -22.21 -9.30 -4.81
C ASN A 233 -22.23 -8.59 -3.44
N ILE A 234 -21.27 -8.89 -2.57
CA ILE A 234 -21.11 -8.20 -1.28
C ILE A 234 -20.82 -6.72 -1.51
N ALA A 235 -20.04 -6.38 -2.54
CA ALA A 235 -19.75 -5.00 -2.90
C ALA A 235 -20.98 -4.24 -3.39
N ARG A 236 -21.79 -4.88 -4.24
CA ARG A 236 -23.05 -4.30 -4.71
C ARG A 236 -24.02 -4.06 -3.56
N GLU A 237 -24.11 -5.00 -2.61
CA GLU A 237 -24.88 -4.85 -1.38
C GLU A 237 -24.37 -3.64 -0.57
N ALA A 238 -23.07 -3.57 -0.27
CA ALA A 238 -22.49 -2.49 0.53
C ALA A 238 -22.73 -1.10 -0.08
N ILE A 239 -22.60 -0.96 -1.41
CA ILE A 239 -22.83 0.30 -2.10
C ILE A 239 -24.33 0.61 -2.20
N GLY A 240 -25.16 -0.39 -2.49
CA GLY A 240 -26.62 -0.25 -2.60
C GLY A 240 -27.27 0.18 -1.28
N ASP A 241 -26.83 -0.43 -0.18
CA ASP A 241 -27.26 -0.09 1.20
C ASP A 241 -26.66 1.24 1.69
N GLN A 242 -25.82 1.90 0.89
CA GLN A 242 -25.04 3.07 1.31
C GLN A 242 -24.20 2.83 2.56
N ALA A 243 -23.70 1.60 2.76
CA ALA A 243 -22.78 1.28 3.85
C ALA A 243 -21.41 1.97 3.69
N THR A 244 -21.04 2.30 2.44
CA THR A 244 -19.90 3.13 2.06
C THR A 244 -20.11 3.64 0.63
N PRO A 245 -19.60 4.82 0.24
CA PRO A 245 -19.67 5.30 -1.15
C PRO A 245 -18.87 4.41 -2.12
N GLY A 246 -17.66 4.04 -1.70
CA GLY A 246 -16.73 3.21 -2.44
C GLY A 246 -15.73 2.53 -1.51
N PHE A 247 -14.94 1.62 -2.06
CA PHE A 247 -13.85 0.95 -1.38
C PHE A 247 -12.92 0.21 -2.34
N VAL A 248 -11.70 -0.08 -1.87
CA VAL A 248 -10.71 -0.93 -2.54
C VAL A 248 -10.47 -2.20 -1.71
N VAL A 249 -10.45 -3.35 -2.38
CA VAL A 249 -10.07 -4.64 -1.79
C VAL A 249 -8.81 -5.14 -2.47
N LEU A 250 -7.82 -5.55 -1.67
CA LEU A 250 -6.63 -6.26 -2.15
C LEU A 250 -6.40 -7.52 -1.33
N ALA A 251 -6.09 -8.63 -2.01
CA ALA A 251 -5.59 -9.85 -1.37
C ALA A 251 -4.30 -10.34 -2.04
N ALA A 252 -3.32 -10.66 -1.19
CA ALA A 252 -2.09 -11.35 -1.60
C ALA A 252 -1.99 -12.71 -0.92
N LYS A 253 -1.80 -13.78 -1.71
CA LYS A 253 -1.67 -15.17 -1.27
C LYS A 253 -0.34 -15.74 -1.73
N ASP A 254 0.45 -16.30 -0.83
CA ASP A 254 1.80 -16.85 -1.14
C ASP A 254 2.71 -15.84 -1.87
N GLY A 255 2.68 -14.59 -1.43
CA GLY A 255 3.44 -13.50 -2.05
C GLY A 255 2.94 -13.12 -3.45
N LYS A 256 1.72 -13.49 -3.83
CA LYS A 256 1.09 -13.15 -5.12
C LYS A 256 -0.14 -12.28 -4.86
N VAL A 257 -0.16 -11.06 -5.36
CA VAL A 257 -1.38 -10.24 -5.43
C VAL A 257 -2.30 -10.88 -6.45
N ILE A 258 -3.39 -11.47 -5.97
CA ILE A 258 -4.37 -12.24 -6.76
C ILE A 258 -5.71 -11.53 -6.90
N PHE A 259 -5.93 -10.49 -6.11
CA PHE A 259 -7.12 -9.66 -6.20
C PHE A 259 -6.76 -8.22 -5.84
N ASN A 260 -7.17 -7.26 -6.68
CA ASN A 260 -7.08 -5.83 -6.40
C ASN A 260 -8.16 -5.12 -7.19
N LYS A 261 -9.21 -4.63 -6.52
CA LYS A 261 -10.38 -4.08 -7.21
C LYS A 261 -10.96 -2.92 -6.42
N ALA A 262 -11.29 -1.87 -7.15
CA ALA A 262 -12.02 -0.72 -6.66
C ALA A 262 -13.51 -0.84 -7.00
N TYR A 263 -14.36 -0.44 -6.06
CA TYR A 263 -15.81 -0.48 -6.16
C TYR A 263 -16.39 0.88 -5.77
N GLY A 264 -17.46 1.29 -6.46
CA GLY A 264 -18.16 2.53 -6.11
C GLY A 264 -17.42 3.78 -6.54
N SER A 265 -17.53 4.83 -5.74
CA SER A 265 -17.06 6.17 -6.05
C SER A 265 -16.66 6.93 -4.79
N HIS A 266 -15.88 8.00 -4.98
CA HIS A 266 -15.33 8.80 -3.89
C HIS A 266 -16.44 9.33 -2.95
N THR A 267 -17.61 9.63 -3.53
CA THR A 267 -18.80 10.14 -2.84
C THR A 267 -20.05 9.47 -3.41
N TYR A 268 -21.21 9.66 -2.76
CA TYR A 268 -22.48 9.09 -3.23
C TYR A 268 -23.06 9.74 -4.50
N ASP A 269 -22.52 10.88 -4.95
CA ASP A 269 -22.93 11.52 -6.20
C ASP A 269 -22.39 10.80 -7.45
N LYS A 270 -21.44 9.87 -7.27
CA LYS A 270 -20.86 9.01 -8.32
C LYS A 270 -20.13 9.77 -9.44
N THR A 271 -19.71 11.00 -9.20
CA THR A 271 -18.97 11.81 -10.18
C THR A 271 -17.55 11.30 -10.42
N GLN A 272 -16.92 10.73 -9.39
CA GLN A 272 -15.56 10.21 -9.45
C GLN A 272 -15.51 8.74 -8.99
N PRO A 273 -15.34 7.77 -9.90
CA PRO A 273 -15.17 6.37 -9.54
C PRO A 273 -13.90 6.13 -8.73
N ASP A 274 -13.98 5.19 -7.79
CA ASP A 274 -12.80 4.73 -7.04
C ASP A 274 -11.81 4.02 -7.98
N LYS A 275 -10.53 4.20 -7.68
CA LYS A 275 -9.39 3.58 -8.38
C LYS A 275 -8.53 2.83 -7.37
N ILE A 276 -7.89 1.77 -7.83
CA ILE A 276 -6.95 0.99 -7.01
C ILE A 276 -5.71 1.81 -6.56
N THR A 277 -5.49 2.98 -7.15
CA THR A 277 -4.42 3.93 -6.81
C THR A 277 -4.86 5.04 -5.87
N ASP A 278 -6.14 5.08 -5.48
CA ASP A 278 -6.65 6.09 -4.57
C ASP A 278 -6.05 5.94 -3.17
N ILE A 279 -5.96 7.08 -2.48
CA ILE A 279 -5.28 7.23 -1.20
C ILE A 279 -6.34 7.46 -0.12
N PHE A 280 -6.38 6.57 0.87
CA PHE A 280 -7.38 6.57 1.93
C PHE A 280 -6.78 7.03 3.26
N ASP A 281 -7.56 7.73 4.09
CA ASP A 281 -7.27 7.86 5.52
C ASP A 281 -7.45 6.48 6.16
N ILE A 282 -6.36 5.88 6.65
CA ILE A 282 -6.41 4.51 7.21
C ILE A 282 -6.71 4.49 8.71
N ALA A 283 -6.93 5.66 9.34
CA ALA A 283 -7.26 5.80 10.75
C ALA A 283 -6.35 4.96 11.66
N SER A 284 -6.92 4.18 12.59
CA SER A 284 -6.19 3.36 13.56
C SER A 284 -5.24 2.31 12.99
N VAL A 285 -5.32 1.99 11.69
CA VAL A 285 -4.30 1.18 11.02
C VAL A 285 -2.92 1.86 11.05
N THR A 286 -2.89 3.19 11.25
CA THR A 286 -1.67 3.97 11.56
C THR A 286 -0.88 3.38 12.74
N LYS A 287 -1.56 2.90 13.78
CA LYS A 287 -0.91 2.34 14.99
C LYS A 287 0.08 1.23 14.63
N ILE A 288 -0.37 0.31 13.77
CA ILE A 288 0.42 -0.85 13.34
C ILE A 288 1.32 -0.54 12.16
N SER A 289 0.95 0.42 11.30
CA SER A 289 1.70 0.71 10.07
C SER A 289 2.80 1.78 10.23
N ALA A 290 2.78 2.55 11.32
CA ALA A 290 3.79 3.56 11.63
C ALA A 290 4.41 3.31 13.02
N THR A 291 3.68 3.61 14.09
CA THR A 291 4.20 3.58 15.47
C THR A 291 4.76 2.21 15.85
N THR A 292 4.01 1.14 15.58
CA THR A 292 4.47 -0.22 15.92
C THR A 292 5.71 -0.63 15.11
N MET A 293 5.84 -0.19 13.85
CA MET A 293 7.02 -0.49 13.03
C MET A 293 8.27 0.15 13.60
N GLU A 294 8.19 1.41 14.04
CA GLU A 294 9.29 2.08 14.71
C GLU A 294 9.61 1.43 16.06
N VAL A 295 8.59 1.12 16.87
CA VAL A 295 8.76 0.40 18.15
C VAL A 295 9.46 -0.94 17.96
N MET A 296 9.03 -1.76 16.99
CA MET A 296 9.69 -3.02 16.65
C MET A 296 11.17 -2.82 16.36
N LYS A 297 11.51 -1.79 15.56
CA LYS A 297 12.90 -1.53 15.19
C LYS A 297 13.75 -1.10 16.38
N LEU A 298 13.21 -0.25 17.24
CA LEU A 298 13.92 0.24 18.41
C LEU A 298 14.10 -0.85 19.48
N VAL A 299 13.13 -1.77 19.62
CA VAL A 299 13.28 -2.96 20.47
C VAL A 299 14.38 -3.87 19.93
N GLU A 300 14.37 -4.17 18.64
CA GLU A 300 15.40 -4.99 18.00
C GLU A 300 16.81 -4.40 18.14
N GLN A 301 16.92 -3.07 18.05
CA GLN A 301 18.18 -2.34 18.22
C GLN A 301 18.61 -2.20 19.70
N GLY A 302 17.78 -2.65 20.66
CA GLY A 302 18.03 -2.46 22.09
C GLY A 302 17.91 -1.01 22.57
N LYS A 303 17.40 -0.09 21.75
CA LYS A 303 17.19 1.32 22.08
C LYS A 303 15.90 1.58 22.86
N LEU A 304 14.93 0.68 22.74
CA LEU A 304 13.68 0.69 23.48
C LEU A 304 13.49 -0.66 24.17
N SER A 305 13.30 -0.65 25.48
CA SER A 305 12.87 -1.83 26.25
C SER A 305 11.37 -1.79 26.52
N LEU A 306 10.68 -2.90 26.20
CA LEU A 306 9.26 -3.11 26.48
C LEU A 306 8.95 -3.12 27.99
N ASP A 307 9.90 -3.52 28.82
CA ASP A 307 9.73 -3.66 30.26
C ASP A 307 10.24 -2.45 31.05
N SER A 308 10.81 -1.47 30.35
CA SER A 308 11.06 -0.13 30.88
C SER A 308 9.77 0.68 31.01
N THR A 309 9.83 1.76 31.77
CA THR A 309 8.66 2.59 32.09
C THR A 309 8.58 3.85 31.23
N VAL A 310 7.37 4.41 31.10
CA VAL A 310 7.14 5.69 30.41
C VAL A 310 8.02 6.80 31.00
N GLY A 311 8.14 6.88 32.32
CA GLY A 311 8.99 7.90 32.97
C GLY A 311 10.49 7.71 32.76
N SER A 312 10.93 6.54 32.30
CA SER A 312 12.33 6.31 31.92
C SER A 312 12.70 7.02 30.61
N TYR A 313 11.73 7.20 29.71
CA TYR A 313 11.92 7.91 28.45
C TYR A 313 11.43 9.36 28.52
N LEU A 314 10.29 9.60 29.18
CA LEU A 314 9.64 10.91 29.22
C LEU A 314 9.79 11.55 30.59
N ALA A 315 10.68 12.54 30.69
CA ALA A 315 10.94 13.24 31.96
C ALA A 315 9.67 13.86 32.58
N LEU A 316 8.77 14.39 31.76
CA LEU A 316 7.50 14.99 32.21
C LEU A 316 6.50 13.97 32.76
N ALA A 317 6.70 12.66 32.53
CA ALA A 317 5.87 11.60 33.11
C ALA A 317 6.34 11.16 34.51
N LYS A 318 7.58 11.49 34.91
CA LYS A 318 8.15 11.11 36.22
C LYS A 318 7.32 11.59 37.42
N PRO A 319 6.84 12.85 37.47
CA PRO A 319 6.05 13.33 38.62
C PRO A 319 4.57 12.92 38.57
N THR A 320 4.13 12.17 37.55
CA THR A 320 2.71 11.83 37.37
C THR A 320 2.42 10.36 37.62
N ASN A 321 1.15 9.99 37.66
CA ASN A 321 0.72 8.59 37.74
C ASN A 321 1.11 7.76 36.49
N LYS A 322 1.71 8.37 35.46
CA LYS A 322 2.21 7.69 34.26
C LYS A 322 3.61 7.11 34.42
N ASN A 323 4.39 7.58 35.39
CA ASN A 323 5.82 7.24 35.57
C ASN A 323 6.09 5.73 35.44
N ASN A 324 5.30 4.92 36.15
CA ASN A 324 5.53 3.48 36.31
C ASN A 324 4.78 2.61 35.29
N ILE A 325 4.10 3.19 34.30
CA ILE A 325 3.48 2.42 33.21
C ILE A 325 4.60 1.82 32.36
N ARG A 326 4.57 0.52 32.09
CA ARG A 326 5.53 -0.12 31.18
C ARG A 326 5.17 0.14 29.73
N VAL A 327 6.17 0.22 28.86
CA VAL A 327 5.97 0.33 27.40
C VAL A 327 5.09 -0.82 26.89
N ARG A 328 5.31 -2.05 27.39
CA ARG A 328 4.47 -3.23 27.10
C ARG A 328 2.99 -2.99 27.39
N GLU A 329 2.66 -2.31 28.48
CA GLU A 329 1.27 -2.01 28.84
C GLU A 329 0.64 -1.00 27.89
N LEU A 330 1.41 -0.05 27.33
CA LEU A 330 0.93 0.85 26.29
C LEU A 330 0.62 0.07 25.00
N MET A 331 1.55 -0.77 24.56
CA MET A 331 1.42 -1.57 23.33
C MET A 331 0.27 -2.59 23.37
N LEU A 332 -0.11 -3.04 24.57
CA LEU A 332 -1.23 -3.96 24.80
C LEU A 332 -2.55 -3.26 25.16
N HIS A 333 -2.58 -1.93 25.23
CA HIS A 333 -3.74 -1.18 25.73
C HIS A 333 -4.21 -1.63 27.14
N GLN A 334 -3.24 -1.85 28.03
CA GLN A 334 -3.43 -2.34 29.40
C GLN A 334 -2.91 -1.39 30.49
N ALA A 335 -2.45 -0.21 30.08
CA ALA A 335 -1.88 0.81 30.96
C ALA A 335 -2.90 1.43 31.94
N GLY A 336 -4.20 1.10 31.80
CA GLY A 336 -5.28 1.69 32.60
C GLY A 336 -5.67 3.11 32.19
N LEU A 337 -5.13 3.59 31.07
CA LEU A 337 -5.47 4.88 30.47
C LEU A 337 -6.94 4.91 30.08
N ILE A 338 -7.57 6.08 30.20
CA ILE A 338 -8.87 6.34 29.59
C ILE A 338 -8.79 6.18 28.06
N SER A 339 -9.89 5.83 27.43
CA SER A 339 -9.91 5.51 25.99
C SER A 339 -9.57 6.71 25.11
N TYR A 340 -10.17 7.86 25.41
CA TYR A 340 -10.13 9.06 24.59
C TYR A 340 -10.35 10.32 25.42
N ILE A 341 -9.80 11.45 24.98
CA ILE A 341 -10.10 12.79 25.50
C ILE A 341 -10.62 13.64 24.33
N PRO A 342 -11.85 14.20 24.40
CA PRO A 342 -12.41 15.06 23.35
C PRO A 342 -11.79 16.47 23.40
N PHE A 343 -10.52 16.60 23.00
CA PHE A 343 -9.81 17.88 23.05
C PHE A 343 -10.50 18.97 22.23
N TYR A 344 -11.14 18.60 21.12
CA TYR A 344 -11.81 19.52 20.21
C TYR A 344 -13.02 20.22 20.85
N GLU A 345 -13.67 19.61 21.84
CA GLU A 345 -14.81 20.20 22.57
C GLU A 345 -14.41 21.33 23.52
N ARG A 346 -13.11 21.50 23.78
CA ARG A 346 -12.57 22.48 24.73
C ARG A 346 -11.85 23.65 24.05
N ILE A 347 -11.86 23.70 22.72
CA ILE A 347 -11.22 24.76 21.94
C ILE A 347 -11.93 26.09 22.22
N LYS A 348 -11.16 27.12 22.57
CA LYS A 348 -11.67 28.49 22.72
C LYS A 348 -11.49 29.26 21.41
N ALA A 349 -12.17 30.39 21.29
CA ALA A 349 -12.01 31.29 20.15
C ALA A 349 -10.55 31.72 19.92
N ALA A 350 -9.78 31.93 20.99
CA ALA A 350 -8.36 32.30 20.89
C ALA A 350 -7.43 31.14 20.49
N ASP A 351 -7.90 29.89 20.53
CA ASP A 351 -7.08 28.70 20.25
C ASP A 351 -7.03 28.35 18.76
N HIS A 352 -7.81 29.03 17.90
CA HIS A 352 -7.79 28.79 16.46
C HIS A 352 -7.91 30.08 15.65
N SER A 353 -7.53 29.99 14.39
CA SER A 353 -7.65 31.04 13.38
C SER A 353 -8.07 30.42 12.05
N SER A 354 -8.77 31.21 11.21
CA SER A 354 -9.07 30.80 9.84
C SER A 354 -7.87 30.90 8.90
N ASP A 355 -6.83 31.64 9.30
CA ASP A 355 -5.62 31.85 8.54
C ASP A 355 -4.35 31.47 9.31
N SER A 356 -3.33 31.09 8.56
CA SER A 356 -2.02 30.68 9.07
C SER A 356 -1.22 31.89 9.55
N SER A 357 -0.52 31.74 10.66
CA SER A 357 0.46 32.73 11.13
C SER A 357 1.47 32.08 12.09
N ALA A 358 2.46 32.85 12.54
CA ALA A 358 3.38 32.39 13.59
C ALA A 358 2.65 32.03 14.91
N ALA A 359 1.49 32.65 15.18
CA ALA A 359 0.65 32.34 16.33
C ALA A 359 -0.27 31.12 16.09
N TYR A 360 -0.57 30.80 14.83
CA TYR A 360 -1.45 29.70 14.41
C TYR A 360 -0.81 28.83 13.31
N PRO A 361 0.30 28.12 13.61
CA PRO A 361 1.07 27.41 12.57
C PRO A 361 0.50 26.03 12.21
N THR A 362 -0.33 25.44 13.07
CA THR A 362 -0.74 24.03 12.94
C THR A 362 -2.01 23.92 12.11
N LYS A 363 -1.89 23.52 10.84
CA LYS A 363 -3.06 23.30 9.97
C LYS A 363 -3.83 22.04 10.38
N VAL A 364 -5.11 22.21 10.71
CA VAL A 364 -6.04 21.11 11.06
C VAL A 364 -6.88 20.71 9.86
N ALA A 365 -7.38 21.70 9.13
CA ALA A 365 -8.15 21.56 7.90
C ALA A 365 -8.03 22.83 7.05
N ASP A 366 -8.68 22.88 5.88
CA ASP A 366 -8.77 24.13 5.12
C ASP A 366 -9.52 25.19 5.93
N GLY A 367 -8.90 26.37 6.07
CA GLY A 367 -9.46 27.47 6.87
C GLY A 367 -9.51 27.21 8.37
N TYR A 368 -8.70 26.28 8.90
CA TYR A 368 -8.67 25.98 10.34
C TYR A 368 -7.24 25.70 10.82
N TYR A 369 -6.68 26.61 11.61
CA TYR A 369 -5.33 26.54 12.16
C TYR A 369 -5.35 26.65 13.67
N MET A 370 -4.63 25.78 14.37
CA MET A 370 -4.52 25.79 15.84
C MET A 370 -3.40 26.68 16.31
N ARG A 371 -3.62 27.28 17.49
CA ARG A 371 -2.63 28.08 18.21
C ARG A 371 -1.34 27.29 18.41
N LYS A 372 -0.21 27.99 18.27
CA LYS A 372 1.12 27.47 18.58
C LYS A 372 1.14 26.86 19.99
N ASP A 373 1.86 25.74 20.13
CA ASP A 373 2.09 25.04 21.39
C ASP A 373 0.82 24.46 22.06
N TYR A 374 -0.34 24.40 21.39
CA TYR A 374 -1.58 23.85 21.98
C TYR A 374 -1.42 22.42 22.50
N PHE A 375 -0.65 21.57 21.79
CA PHE A 375 -0.32 20.23 22.29
C PHE A 375 0.42 20.30 23.63
N LYS A 376 1.48 21.11 23.71
CA LYS A 376 2.34 21.26 24.88
C LYS A 376 1.60 21.90 26.06
N ASP A 377 0.76 22.91 25.80
CA ASP A 377 0.11 23.71 26.83
C ASP A 377 -1.19 23.06 27.34
N VAL A 378 -1.88 22.29 26.50
CA VAL A 378 -3.25 21.81 26.79
C VAL A 378 -3.34 20.29 26.70
N MET A 379 -3.03 19.69 25.55
CA MET A 379 -3.29 18.27 25.34
C MET A 379 -2.39 17.38 26.20
N TRP A 380 -1.09 17.65 26.18
CA TRP A 380 -0.07 16.88 26.87
C TRP A 380 -0.21 16.91 28.39
N PRO A 381 -0.41 18.07 29.05
CA PRO A 381 -0.68 18.12 30.48
C PRO A 381 -1.96 17.38 30.87
N GLN A 382 -3.02 17.44 30.05
CA GLN A 382 -4.24 16.67 30.30
C GLN A 382 -4.01 15.15 30.20
N MET A 383 -3.25 14.69 29.21
CA MET A 383 -2.90 13.26 29.09
C MET A 383 -2.03 12.79 30.25
N LEU A 384 -1.00 13.56 30.60
CA LEU A 384 -0.09 13.26 31.72
C LEU A 384 -0.85 13.16 33.05
N ASN A 385 -1.81 14.05 33.30
CA ASN A 385 -2.57 14.10 34.56
C ASN A 385 -3.88 13.29 34.54
N SER A 386 -4.23 12.65 33.41
CA SER A 386 -5.44 11.83 33.31
C SER A 386 -5.46 10.69 34.33
N ALA A 387 -6.65 10.29 34.78
CA ALA A 387 -6.80 9.17 35.71
C ALA A 387 -6.40 7.83 35.07
N LEU A 388 -5.78 6.95 35.86
CA LEU A 388 -5.67 5.53 35.53
C LEU A 388 -6.85 4.80 36.18
N ARG A 389 -7.71 4.17 35.38
CA ARG A 389 -8.96 3.57 35.87
C ARG A 389 -8.87 2.06 36.05
N THR A 390 -8.29 1.37 35.06
CA THR A 390 -8.42 -0.09 34.93
C THR A 390 -7.09 -0.73 34.53
N ARG A 391 -5.98 -0.32 35.17
CA ARG A 391 -4.65 -0.85 34.86
C ARG A 391 -4.62 -2.37 35.00
N GLY A 392 -4.02 -3.05 34.03
CA GLY A 392 -4.03 -4.52 33.92
C GLY A 392 -5.25 -5.08 33.19
N GLN A 393 -6.28 -4.28 32.91
CA GLN A 393 -7.41 -4.65 32.05
C GLN A 393 -7.24 -4.07 30.66
N TYR A 394 -7.85 -4.72 29.66
CA TYR A 394 -7.85 -4.22 28.29
C TYR A 394 -8.84 -3.06 28.10
N VAL A 395 -8.32 -1.89 27.73
CA VAL A 395 -9.11 -0.72 27.31
C VAL A 395 -8.44 -0.10 26.10
N TYR A 396 -9.08 -0.23 24.93
CA TYR A 396 -8.62 0.42 23.71
C TYR A 396 -8.50 1.93 23.93
N SER A 397 -7.28 2.45 23.81
CA SER A 397 -6.94 3.82 24.20
C SER A 397 -5.99 4.48 23.22
N ASP A 398 -6.41 5.62 22.66
CA ASP A 398 -5.56 6.42 21.77
C ASP A 398 -4.40 7.06 22.54
N LEU A 399 -4.59 7.35 23.84
CA LEU A 399 -3.55 7.91 24.69
C LEU A 399 -2.31 7.02 24.72
N SER A 400 -2.47 5.68 24.70
CA SER A 400 -1.33 4.77 24.61
C SER A 400 -0.39 5.14 23.47
N MET A 401 -0.95 5.50 22.33
CA MET A 401 -0.21 5.73 21.11
C MET A 401 0.29 7.18 20.98
N TYR A 402 -0.32 8.15 21.66
CA TYR A 402 0.31 9.45 21.92
C TYR A 402 1.58 9.29 22.75
N PHE A 403 1.51 8.55 23.87
CA PHE A 403 2.69 8.27 24.68
C PHE A 403 3.77 7.53 23.88
N MET A 404 3.39 6.53 23.08
CA MET A 404 4.36 5.83 22.23
C MET A 404 5.02 6.74 21.20
N LYS A 405 4.29 7.65 20.56
CA LYS A 405 4.89 8.65 19.65
C LYS A 405 5.94 9.48 20.37
N GLU A 406 5.61 10.06 21.52
CA GLU A 406 6.57 10.88 22.29
C GLU A 406 7.79 10.07 22.73
N ILE A 407 7.60 8.79 23.09
CA ILE A 407 8.70 7.90 23.45
C ILE A 407 9.62 7.65 22.25
N VAL A 408 9.07 7.25 21.10
CA VAL A 408 9.92 6.91 19.95
C VAL A 408 10.66 8.14 19.42
N GLU A 409 10.01 9.30 19.35
CA GLU A 409 10.66 10.55 18.94
C GLU A 409 11.72 11.01 19.95
N THR A 410 11.55 10.75 21.25
CA THR A 410 12.59 10.99 22.26
C THR A 410 13.80 10.10 22.04
N VAL A 411 13.59 8.83 21.67
CA VAL A 411 14.66 7.85 21.46
C VAL A 411 15.40 8.11 20.13
N THR A 412 14.69 8.52 19.09
CA THR A 412 15.24 8.69 17.73
C THR A 412 15.65 10.11 17.39
N ALA A 413 15.20 11.11 18.17
CA ALA A 413 15.29 12.52 17.84
C ALA A 413 14.75 12.85 16.43
N THR A 414 13.85 12.01 15.91
CA THR A 414 13.32 12.10 14.55
C THR A 414 11.80 12.05 14.63
N PRO A 415 11.06 12.96 13.97
CA PRO A 415 9.61 12.89 13.94
C PRO A 415 9.10 11.57 13.35
N LEU A 416 8.03 11.01 13.93
CA LEU A 416 7.46 9.71 13.54
C LEU A 416 7.25 9.60 12.03
N ASN A 417 6.67 10.64 11.40
CA ASN A 417 6.38 10.64 9.97
C ASN A 417 7.63 10.61 9.09
N ILE A 418 8.75 11.17 9.55
CA ILE A 418 10.02 11.16 8.83
C ILE A 418 10.69 9.80 9.03
N TYR A 419 10.75 9.31 10.28
CA TYR A 419 11.38 8.04 10.59
C TYR A 419 10.78 6.90 9.77
N VAL A 420 9.45 6.77 9.74
CA VAL A 420 8.82 5.65 9.01
C VAL A 420 8.89 5.82 7.49
N GLN A 421 8.90 7.06 6.99
CA GLN A 421 9.06 7.32 5.56
C GLN A 421 10.44 6.86 5.08
N ASP A 422 11.49 7.20 5.82
CA ASP A 422 12.87 6.94 5.42
C ASP A 422 13.33 5.51 5.71
N ASN A 423 12.87 4.91 6.81
CA ASN A 423 13.33 3.58 7.23
C ASN A 423 12.48 2.43 6.67
N PHE A 424 11.24 2.70 6.25
CA PHE A 424 10.33 1.66 5.76
C PHE A 424 9.72 2.01 4.40
N TYR A 425 9.00 3.12 4.28
CA TYR A 425 8.17 3.34 3.09
C TYR A 425 8.99 3.54 1.82
N ASN A 426 9.98 4.45 1.83
CA ASN A 426 10.83 4.69 0.67
C ASN A 426 11.66 3.45 0.28
N PRO A 427 12.38 2.76 1.21
CA PRO A 427 13.20 1.61 0.83
C PRO A 427 12.38 0.41 0.35
N LEU A 428 11.15 0.24 0.85
CA LEU A 428 10.22 -0.79 0.37
C LEU A 428 9.65 -0.48 -1.03
N GLY A 429 9.78 0.76 -1.51
CA GLY A 429 9.20 1.22 -2.77
C GLY A 429 7.74 1.64 -2.68
N MET A 430 7.23 1.88 -1.46
CA MET A 430 5.88 2.38 -1.22
C MET A 430 5.79 3.84 -1.70
N GLN A 431 4.74 4.18 -2.45
CA GLN A 431 4.67 5.46 -3.15
C GLN A 431 3.71 6.47 -2.50
N THR A 432 2.57 5.97 -2.03
CA THR A 432 1.44 6.73 -1.49
C THR A 432 1.46 6.83 0.03
N ALA A 433 2.04 5.83 0.71
CA ALA A 433 2.03 5.76 2.15
C ALA A 433 2.76 6.94 2.80
N GLY A 434 2.11 7.54 3.78
CA GLY A 434 2.69 8.53 4.67
C GLY A 434 1.68 9.54 5.17
N PHE A 435 2.16 10.49 5.95
CA PHE A 435 1.36 11.54 6.55
C PHE A 435 1.23 12.74 5.60
N LEU A 436 0.25 13.61 5.89
CA LEU A 436 0.06 14.90 5.20
C LEU A 436 -0.08 14.77 3.67
N PRO A 437 -1.03 13.96 3.16
CA PRO A 437 -1.13 13.64 1.73
C PRO A 437 -1.37 14.88 0.85
N ARG A 438 -1.97 15.95 1.38
CA ARG A 438 -2.19 17.22 0.66
C ARG A 438 -0.90 17.95 0.28
N ASN A 439 0.22 17.63 0.93
CA ASN A 439 1.54 18.16 0.58
C ASN A 439 2.25 17.32 -0.51
N ARG A 440 1.67 16.17 -0.90
CA ARG A 440 2.31 15.16 -1.73
C ARG A 440 1.52 14.80 -2.98
N PHE A 441 0.19 14.87 -2.92
CA PHE A 441 -0.71 14.37 -3.95
C PHE A 441 -1.79 15.39 -4.27
N SER A 442 -2.29 15.31 -5.51
CA SER A 442 -3.43 16.11 -5.94
C SER A 442 -4.70 15.66 -5.22
N ARG A 443 -5.68 16.57 -5.11
CA ARG A 443 -6.90 16.33 -4.31
C ARG A 443 -7.72 15.16 -4.85
N ASP A 444 -7.74 14.99 -6.16
CA ASP A 444 -8.48 13.95 -6.88
C ASP A 444 -7.91 12.55 -6.66
N GLN A 445 -6.71 12.39 -6.10
CA GLN A 445 -6.18 11.08 -5.71
C GLN A 445 -6.55 10.69 -4.28
N ILE A 446 -7.11 11.61 -3.50
CA ILE A 446 -7.33 11.42 -2.06
C ILE A 446 -8.83 11.34 -1.78
N ILE A 447 -9.24 10.26 -1.12
CA ILE A 447 -10.65 10.00 -0.86
C ILE A 447 -11.21 10.95 0.20
N PRO A 448 -12.37 11.60 -0.03
CA PRO A 448 -13.08 12.36 0.99
C PRO A 448 -13.56 11.45 2.14
N THR A 449 -13.34 11.86 3.39
CA THR A 449 -13.56 10.99 4.55
C THR A 449 -14.82 11.32 5.35
N GLU A 450 -15.10 12.60 5.61
CA GLU A 450 -16.29 13.06 6.36
C GLU A 450 -16.62 14.50 5.97
N ASN A 451 -17.91 14.82 5.85
CA ASN A 451 -18.37 16.21 5.86
C ASN A 451 -18.50 16.65 7.33
N ASP A 452 -17.42 17.14 7.91
CA ASP A 452 -17.39 17.54 9.33
C ASP A 452 -18.21 18.82 9.53
N THR A 453 -19.30 18.71 10.28
CA THR A 453 -20.23 19.82 10.57
C THR A 453 -20.13 20.37 11.99
N TYR A 454 -19.31 19.76 12.86
CA TYR A 454 -19.28 20.07 14.29
C TYR A 454 -17.95 20.70 14.75
N PHE A 455 -16.83 20.30 14.16
CA PHE A 455 -15.50 20.80 14.53
C PHE A 455 -14.88 21.65 13.41
N ARG A 456 -14.43 21.03 12.33
CA ARG A 456 -13.68 21.70 11.25
C ARG A 456 -14.58 22.40 10.22
N ARG A 457 -15.89 22.11 10.23
CA ARG A 457 -16.90 22.74 9.35
C ARG A 457 -16.54 22.68 7.86
N THR A 458 -15.96 21.58 7.42
CA THR A 458 -15.48 21.38 6.05
C THR A 458 -15.48 19.91 5.66
N LEU A 459 -15.52 19.65 4.36
CA LEU A 459 -15.31 18.30 3.83
C LEU A 459 -13.84 17.91 3.99
N LEU A 460 -13.60 16.87 4.79
CA LEU A 460 -12.27 16.36 5.00
C LEU A 460 -11.80 15.59 3.76
N THR A 461 -10.91 16.20 2.98
CA THR A 461 -10.20 15.55 1.88
C THR A 461 -8.70 15.66 2.13
N GLY A 462 -8.05 14.57 2.52
CA GLY A 462 -6.61 14.53 2.84
C GLY A 462 -6.21 15.20 4.15
N TYR A 463 -7.19 15.48 5.02
CA TYR A 463 -6.99 15.78 6.44
C TYR A 463 -7.40 14.57 7.25
N VAL A 464 -6.64 14.25 8.30
CA VAL A 464 -6.95 13.12 9.18
C VAL A 464 -8.33 13.32 9.81
N HIS A 465 -9.13 12.26 9.79
CA HIS A 465 -10.47 12.24 10.37
C HIS A 465 -10.43 12.42 11.89
N ASP A 466 -9.52 11.71 12.57
CA ASP A 466 -9.35 11.79 14.02
C ASP A 466 -9.07 13.23 14.48
N GLN A 467 -9.92 13.74 15.37
CA GLN A 467 -9.89 15.14 15.78
C GLN A 467 -8.62 15.47 16.56
N GLY A 468 -8.16 14.56 17.44
CA GLY A 468 -6.95 14.78 18.23
C GLY A 468 -5.69 14.79 17.36
N ALA A 469 -5.59 13.86 16.41
CA ALA A 469 -4.50 13.82 15.44
C ALA A 469 -4.50 15.09 14.56
N ALA A 470 -5.68 15.58 14.16
CA ALA A 470 -5.80 16.81 13.39
C ALA A 470 -5.29 18.02 14.18
N MET A 471 -5.60 18.10 15.49
CA MET A 471 -5.15 19.18 16.38
C MET A 471 -3.63 19.23 16.60
N VAL A 472 -2.90 18.15 16.31
CA VAL A 472 -1.42 18.11 16.32
C VAL A 472 -0.82 18.18 14.91
N GLY A 473 -1.60 18.64 13.93
CA GLY A 473 -1.14 18.86 12.56
C GLY A 473 -1.14 17.60 11.70
N GLY A 474 -1.83 16.54 12.11
CA GLY A 474 -2.05 15.33 11.32
C GLY A 474 -1.01 14.23 11.48
N VAL A 475 0.06 14.45 12.25
CA VAL A 475 1.07 13.43 12.57
C VAL A 475 0.90 12.96 14.01
N SER A 476 0.27 11.80 14.20
CA SER A 476 0.08 11.20 15.52
C SER A 476 0.34 9.70 15.51
N GLY A 477 0.64 9.14 16.68
CA GLY A 477 0.93 7.72 16.82
C GLY A 477 -0.29 6.81 16.64
N HIS A 478 -1.51 7.37 16.73
CA HIS A 478 -2.75 6.60 16.72
C HIS A 478 -3.56 6.71 15.43
N ALA A 479 -3.32 7.74 14.62
CA ALA A 479 -4.01 8.07 13.38
C ALA A 479 -3.21 9.09 12.54
N GLY A 480 -3.58 9.29 11.27
CA GLY A 480 -2.99 10.32 10.40
C GLY A 480 -2.19 9.78 9.21
N LEU A 481 -1.97 8.48 9.15
CA LEU A 481 -1.38 7.84 7.98
C LEU A 481 -2.41 7.74 6.85
N PHE A 482 -1.97 7.99 5.63
CA PHE A 482 -2.72 7.77 4.40
C PHE A 482 -1.97 6.78 3.53
N ALA A 483 -2.69 5.90 2.83
CA ALA A 483 -2.08 4.92 1.94
C ALA A 483 -3.06 4.36 0.89
N SER A 484 -2.51 3.84 -0.20
CA SER A 484 -3.21 2.93 -1.12
C SER A 484 -3.12 1.48 -0.65
N ALA A 485 -3.96 0.60 -1.21
CA ALA A 485 -3.94 -0.81 -0.87
C ALA A 485 -2.63 -1.52 -1.26
N ASN A 486 -1.98 -1.09 -2.36
CA ASN A 486 -0.73 -1.69 -2.83
C ASN A 486 0.43 -1.48 -1.84
N ASP A 487 0.58 -0.28 -1.33
CA ASP A 487 1.66 0.02 -0.36
C ASP A 487 1.49 -0.76 0.93
N LEU A 488 0.25 -0.88 1.41
CA LEU A 488 -0.05 -1.71 2.56
C LEU A 488 0.24 -3.19 2.25
N ALA A 489 -0.06 -3.68 1.04
CA ALA A 489 0.29 -5.06 0.67
C ALA A 489 1.80 -5.30 0.76
N ILE A 490 2.62 -4.34 0.31
CA ILE A 490 4.08 -4.40 0.41
C ILE A 490 4.52 -4.49 1.88
N LEU A 491 4.06 -3.56 2.72
CA LEU A 491 4.45 -3.50 4.13
C LEU A 491 4.07 -4.80 4.87
N TYR A 492 2.85 -5.29 4.68
CA TYR A 492 2.38 -6.47 5.40
C TYR A 492 2.86 -7.78 4.78
N GLN A 493 3.25 -7.80 3.51
CA GLN A 493 4.01 -8.93 2.97
C GLN A 493 5.42 -9.00 3.58
N MET A 494 6.07 -7.86 3.83
CA MET A 494 7.36 -7.83 4.54
C MET A 494 7.23 -8.41 5.96
N VAL A 495 6.17 -8.05 6.69
CA VAL A 495 5.90 -8.63 8.03
C VAL A 495 5.57 -10.13 7.92
N LEU A 496 4.73 -10.54 6.98
CA LEU A 496 4.41 -11.96 6.76
C LEU A 496 5.65 -12.79 6.43
N ASN A 497 6.60 -12.23 5.69
CA ASN A 497 7.90 -12.82 5.37
C ASN A 497 8.90 -12.82 6.53
N GLY A 498 8.46 -12.56 7.77
CA GLY A 498 9.34 -12.51 8.94
C GLY A 498 10.32 -11.35 8.92
N GLY A 499 10.00 -10.25 8.25
CA GLY A 499 10.82 -9.05 8.23
C GLY A 499 11.66 -8.87 6.96
N THR A 500 11.47 -9.70 5.93
CA THR A 500 12.25 -9.63 4.68
C THR A 500 11.41 -9.25 3.46
N TYR A 501 11.94 -8.37 2.62
CA TYR A 501 11.29 -7.98 1.36
C TYR A 501 12.29 -7.38 0.38
N GLY A 502 12.21 -7.76 -0.90
CA GLY A 502 13.11 -7.25 -1.95
C GLY A 502 14.58 -7.62 -1.75
N GLY A 503 14.87 -8.73 -1.05
CA GLY A 503 16.22 -9.16 -0.70
C GLY A 503 16.81 -8.45 0.53
N ILE A 504 16.06 -7.56 1.16
CA ILE A 504 16.48 -6.78 2.32
C ILE A 504 15.78 -7.29 3.58
N GLN A 505 16.53 -7.37 4.69
CA GLN A 505 16.01 -7.68 6.01
C GLN A 505 15.75 -6.40 6.81
N TYR A 506 14.47 -6.06 7.00
CA TYR A 506 14.00 -4.91 7.78
C TYR A 506 13.90 -5.23 9.27
N PHE A 507 13.46 -6.45 9.58
CA PHE A 507 13.36 -6.99 10.94
C PHE A 507 13.95 -8.39 11.02
N LYS A 508 14.38 -8.78 12.20
CA LYS A 508 14.65 -10.18 12.54
C LYS A 508 13.33 -10.97 12.63
N PRO A 509 13.27 -12.21 12.13
CA PRO A 509 12.07 -13.05 12.24
C PRO A 509 11.54 -13.19 13.67
N GLU A 510 12.43 -13.26 14.65
CA GLU A 510 12.12 -13.30 16.08
C GLU A 510 11.47 -12.01 16.59
N THR A 511 11.88 -10.84 16.10
CA THR A 511 11.23 -9.55 16.41
C THR A 511 9.80 -9.56 15.89
N VAL A 512 9.60 -9.96 14.62
CA VAL A 512 8.27 -10.04 14.02
C VAL A 512 7.38 -10.99 14.81
N LYS A 513 7.87 -12.21 15.08
CA LYS A 513 7.15 -13.22 15.86
C LYS A 513 6.78 -12.73 17.26
N GLN A 514 7.66 -12.00 17.94
CA GLN A 514 7.36 -11.44 19.26
C GLN A 514 6.17 -10.48 19.22
N PHE A 515 6.08 -9.63 18.20
CA PHE A 515 5.04 -8.61 18.10
C PHE A 515 3.71 -9.16 17.56
N THR A 516 3.76 -10.17 16.69
CA THR A 516 2.59 -10.75 16.01
C THR A 516 2.04 -12.03 16.68
N THR A 517 2.50 -12.34 17.89
CA THR A 517 1.93 -13.41 18.74
C THR A 517 1.10 -12.80 19.86
N ARG A 518 0.21 -13.60 20.46
CA ARG A 518 -0.59 -13.14 21.61
C ARG A 518 0.33 -12.88 22.80
N GLN A 519 0.27 -11.66 23.33
CA GLN A 519 1.17 -11.17 24.38
C GLN A 519 0.41 -10.78 25.66
N SER A 520 -0.90 -11.06 25.71
CA SER A 520 -1.79 -10.75 26.83
C SER A 520 -2.56 -11.97 27.32
N ASN A 521 -2.81 -12.01 28.63
CA ASN A 521 -3.70 -12.98 29.29
C ASN A 521 -5.14 -12.45 29.43
N VAL A 522 -5.38 -11.16 29.20
CA VAL A 522 -6.69 -10.49 29.39
C VAL A 522 -7.29 -9.98 28.08
N SER A 523 -6.56 -10.10 26.97
CA SER A 523 -7.03 -9.77 25.64
C SER A 523 -6.34 -10.62 24.58
N ARG A 524 -6.85 -10.54 23.35
CA ARG A 524 -6.26 -11.19 22.18
C ARG A 524 -5.02 -10.47 21.61
N ARG A 525 -4.60 -9.35 22.20
CA ARG A 525 -3.62 -8.44 21.60
C ARG A 525 -2.22 -9.07 21.46
N GLY A 526 -1.59 -8.79 20.32
CA GLY A 526 -0.14 -8.76 20.20
C GLY A 526 0.40 -7.37 20.58
N LEU A 527 1.70 -7.16 20.51
CA LEU A 527 2.28 -5.85 20.80
C LEU A 527 1.95 -4.90 19.64
N GLY A 528 1.01 -3.96 19.87
CA GLY A 528 0.54 -3.03 18.84
C GLY A 528 -0.50 -3.63 17.88
N PHE A 529 -0.47 -4.94 17.62
CA PHE A 529 -1.41 -5.65 16.74
C PHE A 529 -2.68 -6.12 17.46
N ASP A 530 -3.82 -6.02 16.79
CA ASP A 530 -4.99 -6.83 17.13
C ASP A 530 -4.83 -8.24 16.54
N MET A 531 -5.55 -9.22 17.07
CA MET A 531 -5.48 -10.60 16.60
C MET A 531 -6.87 -11.25 16.56
N TRP A 532 -6.92 -12.46 16.03
CA TRP A 532 -8.09 -13.33 16.09
C TRP A 532 -8.64 -13.47 17.52
N ASP A 533 -9.97 -13.41 17.65
CA ASP A 533 -10.64 -13.49 18.94
C ASP A 533 -10.88 -14.97 19.34
N PRO A 534 -10.41 -15.42 20.52
CA PRO A 534 -10.63 -16.79 20.98
C PRO A 534 -12.11 -17.12 21.26
N GLU A 535 -12.95 -16.11 21.43
CA GLU A 535 -14.39 -16.30 21.53
C GLU A 535 -15.00 -16.44 20.14
N VAL A 536 -15.09 -17.69 19.66
CA VAL A 536 -15.47 -18.05 18.28
C VAL A 536 -16.80 -17.43 17.83
N SER A 537 -17.77 -17.23 18.74
CA SER A 537 -19.07 -16.60 18.46
C SER A 537 -18.96 -15.15 17.99
N LYS A 538 -17.85 -14.46 18.27
CA LYS A 538 -17.58 -13.10 17.79
C LYS A 538 -17.18 -13.05 16.32
N HIS A 539 -16.67 -14.16 15.78
CA HIS A 539 -16.22 -14.29 14.40
C HIS A 539 -15.28 -13.14 13.95
N TYR A 540 -14.29 -12.82 14.78
CA TYR A 540 -13.36 -11.72 14.55
C TYR A 540 -11.93 -12.23 14.30
N PRO A 541 -11.23 -11.75 13.26
CA PRO A 541 -11.66 -10.73 12.29
C PRO A 541 -12.63 -11.22 11.22
N SER A 542 -12.72 -12.54 11.03
CA SER A 542 -13.69 -13.19 10.16
C SER A 542 -14.10 -14.55 10.74
N ALA A 543 -15.10 -15.21 10.15
CA ALA A 543 -15.54 -16.52 10.64
C ALA A 543 -14.51 -17.63 10.38
N MET A 544 -13.69 -17.48 9.35
CA MET A 544 -12.72 -18.48 8.90
C MET A 544 -11.25 -18.15 9.20
N ALA A 545 -10.98 -16.95 9.72
CA ALA A 545 -9.62 -16.52 10.06
C ALA A 545 -8.95 -17.47 11.05
N SER A 546 -7.66 -17.76 10.84
CA SER A 546 -6.93 -18.64 11.75
C SER A 546 -6.58 -17.93 13.06
N PRO A 547 -6.33 -18.67 14.16
CA PRO A 547 -5.83 -18.11 15.42
C PRO A 547 -4.48 -17.39 15.32
N GLN A 548 -3.75 -17.53 14.21
CA GLN A 548 -2.49 -16.83 13.96
C GLN A 548 -2.70 -15.46 13.30
N THR A 549 -3.94 -15.11 12.94
CA THR A 549 -4.24 -13.87 12.24
C THR A 549 -3.97 -12.65 13.11
N TYR A 550 -3.22 -11.69 12.58
CA TYR A 550 -2.92 -10.42 13.23
C TYR A 550 -3.17 -9.25 12.28
N GLY A 551 -3.41 -8.06 12.82
CA GLY A 551 -3.76 -6.89 12.02
C GLY A 551 -4.42 -5.78 12.82
N HIS A 552 -5.25 -4.96 12.16
CA HIS A 552 -6.03 -3.91 12.81
C HIS A 552 -7.15 -3.38 11.90
N THR A 553 -8.21 -2.85 12.50
CA THR A 553 -9.25 -2.06 11.81
C THR A 553 -9.00 -0.55 11.94
N GLY A 554 -9.45 0.23 10.96
CA GLY A 554 -9.52 1.69 11.02
C GLY A 554 -10.97 2.17 11.13
N TYR A 555 -11.17 3.28 11.85
CA TYR A 555 -12.50 3.85 12.09
C TYR A 555 -13.20 4.29 10.79
N THR A 556 -12.42 4.76 9.81
CA THR A 556 -12.84 5.18 8.47
C THR A 556 -13.37 4.04 7.59
N GLY A 557 -13.32 2.80 8.10
CA GLY A 557 -13.81 1.60 7.41
C GLY A 557 -12.72 0.67 6.92
N THR A 558 -11.46 1.03 7.14
CA THR A 558 -10.33 0.24 6.66
C THR A 558 -10.07 -0.99 7.54
N CYS A 559 -9.40 -2.00 7.01
CA CYS A 559 -8.75 -3.04 7.79
C CYS A 559 -7.57 -3.66 7.04
N ILE A 560 -6.65 -4.22 7.81
CA ILE A 560 -5.57 -5.07 7.32
C ILE A 560 -5.51 -6.30 8.20
N TRP A 561 -5.48 -7.47 7.59
CA TRP A 561 -5.34 -8.76 8.26
C TRP A 561 -4.30 -9.61 7.56
N VAL A 562 -3.38 -10.17 8.34
CA VAL A 562 -2.36 -11.10 7.87
C VAL A 562 -2.59 -12.43 8.57
N ASP A 563 -2.75 -13.50 7.81
CA ASP A 563 -2.90 -14.86 8.31
C ASP A 563 -1.71 -15.73 7.86
N PRO A 564 -0.72 -15.95 8.75
CA PRO A 564 0.43 -16.80 8.45
C PRO A 564 0.08 -18.26 8.16
N LYS A 565 -1.04 -18.78 8.69
CA LYS A 565 -1.43 -20.17 8.44
C LYS A 565 -1.77 -20.39 6.97
N THR A 566 -2.37 -19.39 6.33
CA THR A 566 -2.78 -19.46 4.93
C THR A 566 -1.89 -18.63 4.01
N ASN A 567 -0.84 -17.98 4.52
CA ASN A 567 -0.02 -17.00 3.79
C ASN A 567 -0.85 -15.92 3.08
N LEU A 568 -1.88 -15.40 3.76
CA LEU A 568 -2.82 -14.42 3.21
C LEU A 568 -2.58 -13.05 3.83
N VAL A 569 -2.44 -12.03 2.98
CA VAL A 569 -2.60 -10.62 3.35
C VAL A 569 -3.90 -10.12 2.74
N TYR A 570 -4.82 -9.65 3.58
CA TYR A 570 -6.12 -9.09 3.18
C TYR A 570 -6.23 -7.62 3.60
N ILE A 571 -6.57 -6.77 2.65
CA ILE A 571 -6.71 -5.32 2.81
C ILE A 571 -8.07 -4.88 2.27
N PHE A 572 -8.76 -4.06 3.05
CA PHE A 572 -10.00 -3.39 2.67
C PHE A 572 -9.87 -1.92 3.06
N LEU A 573 -9.97 -1.00 2.11
CA LEU A 573 -9.91 0.44 2.35
C LEU A 573 -11.20 1.10 1.89
N SER A 574 -11.88 1.82 2.76
CA SER A 574 -13.09 2.56 2.41
C SER A 574 -13.13 3.90 3.12
N ASN A 575 -14.12 4.71 2.76
CA ASN A 575 -14.47 5.96 3.41
C ASN A 575 -15.89 5.91 3.97
N ARG A 576 -16.21 4.88 4.78
CA ARG A 576 -17.58 4.64 5.26
C ARG A 576 -18.17 5.77 6.12
N VAL A 577 -17.31 6.68 6.58
CA VAL A 577 -17.70 7.84 7.39
C VAL A 577 -18.22 8.97 6.50
N TYR A 578 -18.05 8.89 5.17
CA TYR A 578 -18.59 9.90 4.27
C TYR A 578 -20.10 9.70 4.06
N PRO A 579 -20.91 10.78 4.05
CA PRO A 579 -20.58 12.12 4.51
C PRO A 579 -20.65 12.24 6.04
N LYS A 580 -21.26 11.28 6.72
CA LYS A 580 -21.34 11.16 8.19
C LYS A 580 -21.21 9.68 8.60
N ASP A 581 -20.81 9.42 9.85
CA ASP A 581 -20.61 8.05 10.35
C ASP A 581 -21.84 7.15 10.14
N SER A 582 -21.57 5.91 9.73
CA SER A 582 -22.55 4.86 9.48
C SER A 582 -22.06 3.53 10.03
N GLN A 583 -22.95 2.84 10.76
CA GLN A 583 -22.65 1.52 11.32
C GLN A 583 -22.92 0.37 10.34
N LEU A 584 -23.47 0.65 9.16
CA LEU A 584 -23.90 -0.37 8.20
C LEU A 584 -22.75 -1.27 7.73
N LEU A 585 -21.56 -0.72 7.47
CA LEU A 585 -20.40 -1.53 7.07
C LEU A 585 -20.06 -2.61 8.12
N VAL A 586 -20.21 -2.26 9.40
CA VAL A 586 -19.92 -3.13 10.54
C VAL A 586 -21.06 -4.11 10.77
N SER A 587 -22.31 -3.63 10.86
CA SER A 587 -23.48 -4.46 11.14
C SER A 587 -23.79 -5.46 10.02
N ARG A 588 -23.51 -5.10 8.75
CA ARG A 588 -23.61 -6.00 7.59
C ARG A 588 -22.40 -6.94 7.43
N ARG A 589 -21.39 -6.80 8.30
CA ARG A 589 -20.16 -7.62 8.31
C ARG A 589 -19.49 -7.66 6.93
N ILE A 590 -19.45 -6.52 6.22
CA ILE A 590 -18.92 -6.46 4.85
C ILE A 590 -17.47 -6.93 4.77
N ARG A 591 -16.58 -6.41 5.64
CA ARG A 591 -15.15 -6.79 5.65
C ARG A 591 -14.95 -8.27 6.00
N PRO A 592 -15.52 -8.79 7.11
CA PRO A 592 -15.44 -10.23 7.43
C PRO A 592 -15.95 -11.13 6.30
N ARG A 593 -17.10 -10.82 5.69
CA ARG A 593 -17.69 -11.65 4.62
C ARG A 593 -16.79 -11.70 3.39
N ILE A 594 -16.21 -10.57 2.99
CA ILE A 594 -15.24 -10.55 1.88
C ILE A 594 -13.98 -11.35 2.24
N GLN A 595 -13.50 -11.24 3.48
CA GLN A 595 -12.36 -12.03 3.95
C GLN A 595 -12.67 -13.54 3.92
N ASP A 596 -13.86 -13.94 4.35
CA ASP A 596 -14.32 -15.33 4.33
C ASP A 596 -14.38 -15.89 2.90
N VAL A 597 -14.77 -15.10 1.89
CA VAL A 597 -14.72 -15.53 0.47
C VAL A 597 -13.30 -15.93 0.03
N PHE A 598 -12.26 -15.22 0.48
CA PHE A 598 -10.88 -15.64 0.19
C PHE A 598 -10.53 -16.97 0.86
N TYR A 599 -10.94 -17.19 2.11
CA TYR A 599 -10.73 -18.47 2.79
C TYR A 599 -11.48 -19.62 2.13
N GLU A 600 -12.74 -19.40 1.73
CA GLU A 600 -13.52 -20.38 0.97
C GLU A 600 -12.86 -20.72 -0.38
N ALA A 601 -12.36 -19.71 -1.10
CA ALA A 601 -11.65 -19.91 -2.36
C ALA A 601 -10.36 -20.71 -2.17
N ILE A 602 -9.59 -20.42 -1.11
CA ILE A 602 -8.39 -21.20 -0.73
C ILE A 602 -8.78 -22.65 -0.43
N ALA A 603 -9.85 -22.88 0.32
CA ALA A 603 -10.29 -24.22 0.70
C ALA A 603 -10.79 -25.06 -0.49
N LYS A 604 -11.50 -24.43 -1.45
CA LYS A 604 -11.95 -25.09 -2.69
C LYS A 604 -10.80 -25.38 -3.65
N GLY A 605 -9.77 -24.54 -3.65
CA GLY A 605 -8.63 -24.67 -4.55
C GLY A 605 -9.00 -24.50 -6.04
N LEU A 606 -8.36 -25.31 -6.90
CA LEU A 606 -8.64 -25.40 -8.33
C LEU A 606 -9.69 -26.46 -8.70
N GLN A 607 -10.35 -27.09 -7.72
CA GLN A 607 -11.36 -28.12 -7.96
C GLN A 607 -12.66 -27.52 -8.48
#